data_AF-A0A444R5J8-F1
#
_entry.id   AF-A0A444R5J8-F1
#
_cell.length_a   1.000
_cell.length_b   1.000
_cell.length_c   1.000
_cell.angle_alpha   90.00
_cell.angle_beta   90.00
_cell.angle_gamma   90.00
#
_symmetry.space_group_name_H-M   'P 1'
#
loop_
_entity.id
_entity.type
_entity.pdbx_description
1 polymer ?
#
loop_
_entity_poly.entity_id
_entity_poly.type
_entity_poly.pdbx_seq_one_letter_code
_entity_poly.pdbx_strand_id
1 'polypeptide(L)'
;MAIFHLDFKIVKRSEGMTSVAKAAYHARTRITDDRIGETFDFSHRTDLHGHIILAPLSTPAHIIESSSALWNEVERVERQNNGQTARY
;
A
#
# COMPACT_ATOMS: atom_id res chain seq x y z
N MET A 1 27.61 15.64 -5.35
CA MET A 1 26.91 15.93 -6.62
C MET A 1 25.44 15.60 -6.41
N ALA A 2 24.51 16.52 -6.68
CA ALA A 2 23.09 16.20 -6.58
C ALA A 2 22.70 15.30 -7.76
N ILE A 3 22.13 14.13 -7.48
CA ILE A 3 21.67 13.17 -8.48
C ILE A 3 20.17 13.01 -8.29
N PHE A 4 19.41 13.23 -9.36
CA PHE A 4 17.98 12.94 -9.39
C PHE A 4 17.78 11.48 -9.79
N HIS A 5 16.92 10.78 -9.06
CA HIS A 5 16.54 9.39 -9.33
C HIS A 5 15.02 9.27 -9.35
N LEU A 6 14.50 8.62 -10.39
CA LEU A 6 13.09 8.31 -10.56
C LEU A 6 12.98 6.89 -11.09
N ASP A 7 12.14 6.08 -10.46
CA ASP A 7 11.91 4.68 -10.81
C ASP A 7 10.44 4.35 -10.62
N PHE A 8 9.94 3.37 -11.39
CA PHE A 8 8.56 2.90 -11.33
C PHE A 8 8.53 1.38 -11.33
N LYS A 9 7.99 0.81 -10.27
CA LYS A 9 7.82 -0.63 -10.06
C LYS A 9 6.36 -0.98 -9.92
N ILE A 10 6.07 -2.27 -10.02
CA ILE A 10 4.72 -2.82 -9.91
C ILE A 10 4.69 -3.79 -8.74
N VAL A 11 3.65 -3.70 -7.91
CA VAL A 11 3.36 -4.73 -6.90
C VAL A 11 2.66 -5.89 -7.62
N LYS A 12 3.35 -7.03 -7.74
CA LYS A 12 2.81 -8.23 -8.40
C LYS A 12 2.63 -9.36 -7.40
N ARG A 13 1.42 -9.93 -7.38
CA ARG A 13 1.14 -11.13 -6.58
C ARG A 13 1.96 -12.34 -7.00
N SER A 14 2.29 -12.45 -8.29
CA SER A 14 3.15 -13.51 -8.82
C SER A 14 4.56 -13.51 -8.23
N GLU A 15 4.99 -12.39 -7.66
CA GLU A 15 6.29 -12.24 -6.99
C GLU A 15 6.15 -12.29 -5.45
N GLY A 16 4.99 -12.72 -4.94
CA GLY A 16 4.69 -12.77 -3.51
C GLY A 16 4.48 -11.40 -2.86
N MET A 17 4.29 -10.35 -3.65
CA MET A 17 4.07 -9.00 -3.11
C MET A 17 2.59 -8.72 -2.85
N THR A 18 2.34 -7.84 -1.88
CA THR A 18 1.01 -7.28 -1.57
C THR A 18 1.10 -5.76 -1.45
N SER A 19 0.06 -5.06 -1.88
CA SER A 19 -0.03 -3.61 -1.73
C SER A 19 -0.15 -3.20 -0.26
N VAL A 20 -0.69 -4.07 0.59
CA VAL A 20 -0.81 -3.83 2.04
C VAL A 20 0.57 -3.76 2.70
N ALA A 21 1.49 -4.66 2.38
CA ALA A 21 2.86 -4.60 2.91
C ALA A 21 3.59 -3.31 2.48
N LYS A 22 3.40 -2.89 1.22
CA LYS A 22 3.96 -1.62 0.73
C LYS A 22 3.37 -0.44 1.49
N ALA A 23 2.07 -0.42 1.68
CA ALA A 23 1.39 0.64 2.42
C ALA A 23 1.87 0.73 3.86
N ALA A 24 1.95 -0.41 4.57
CA ALA A 24 2.46 -0.47 5.94
C ALA A 24 3.90 0.07 6.00
N TYR A 25 4.74 -0.32 5.04
CA TYR A 25 6.11 0.17 4.94
C TYR A 25 6.13 1.68 4.72
N HIS A 26 5.47 2.21 3.69
CA HIS A 26 5.53 3.64 3.37
C HIS A 26 4.90 4.54 4.44
N ALA A 27 3.84 4.08 5.11
CA ALA A 27 3.15 4.83 6.17
C ALA A 27 3.77 4.64 7.57
N ARG A 28 4.82 3.82 7.71
CA ARG A 28 5.43 3.42 9.00
C ARG A 28 4.38 3.02 10.02
N THR A 29 3.50 2.12 9.62
CA THR A 29 2.37 1.71 10.46
C THR A 29 2.18 0.20 10.43
N ARG A 30 1.26 -0.26 11.28
CA ARG A 30 0.84 -1.66 11.34
C ARG A 30 -0.43 -1.83 10.52
N ILE A 31 -0.40 -2.71 9.52
CA ILE A 31 -1.56 -3.04 8.69
C ILE A 31 -1.65 -4.56 8.52
N THR A 32 -2.85 -5.09 8.70
CA THR A 32 -3.17 -6.49 8.40
C THR A 32 -3.70 -6.60 6.97
N ASP A 33 -3.18 -7.55 6.21
CA ASP A 33 -3.72 -7.95 4.92
C ASP A 33 -4.80 -9.01 5.15
N ASP A 34 -6.06 -8.62 4.94
CA ASP A 34 -7.22 -9.48 5.22
C ASP A 34 -7.29 -10.70 4.29
N ARG A 35 -6.66 -10.64 3.12
CA ARG A 35 -6.68 -11.72 2.13
C ARG A 35 -5.77 -12.88 2.53
N ILE A 36 -4.61 -12.58 3.12
CA ILE A 36 -3.62 -13.59 3.51
C ILE A 36 -3.50 -13.78 5.03
N GLY A 37 -4.15 -12.92 5.82
CA GLY A 37 -4.12 -12.97 7.28
C GLY A 37 -2.78 -12.54 7.90
N GLU A 38 -1.87 -11.97 7.10
CA GLU A 38 -0.55 -11.52 7.57
C GLU A 38 -0.61 -10.07 8.05
N THR A 39 0.16 -9.76 9.09
CA THR A 39 0.28 -8.40 9.61
C THR A 39 1.68 -7.86 9.37
N PHE A 40 1.76 -6.70 8.72
CA PHE A 40 2.99 -5.99 8.45
C PHE A 40 3.12 -4.81 9.41
N ASP A 41 4.15 -4.81 10.26
CA ASP A 41 4.37 -3.78 11.27
C ASP A 41 5.69 -3.03 11.08
N PHE A 42 5.57 -1.79 10.61
CA PHE A 42 6.70 -0.87 10.45
C PHE A 42 6.62 0.35 11.38
N SER A 43 5.80 0.28 12.44
CA SER A 43 5.59 1.36 13.41
C SER A 43 6.83 1.70 14.24
N HIS A 44 7.81 0.80 14.27
CA HIS A 44 9.10 1.01 14.94
C HIS A 44 10.00 2.04 14.23
N ARG A 45 9.68 2.44 13.00
CA ARG A 45 10.47 3.40 12.22
C ARG A 45 9.97 4.83 12.42
N THR A 46 10.89 5.75 12.62
CA THR A 46 10.59 7.16 12.97
C THR A 46 11.09 8.17 11.93
N ASP A 47 11.54 7.69 10.77
CA ASP A 47 12.15 8.49 9.70
C ASP A 47 11.13 9.17 8.76
N LEU A 48 9.84 8.90 8.95
CA LEU A 48 8.78 9.40 8.08
C LEU A 48 8.36 10.82 8.47
N HIS A 49 8.55 11.78 7.57
CA HIS A 49 8.10 13.15 7.77
C HIS A 49 6.60 13.33 7.58
N GLY A 50 6.00 12.65 6.60
CA GLY A 50 4.58 12.77 6.31
C GLY A 50 4.07 11.70 5.34
N HIS A 51 2.78 11.39 5.47
CA HIS A 51 2.05 10.45 4.64
C HIS A 51 0.61 10.94 4.46
N ILE A 52 0.12 10.93 3.22
CA ILE A 52 -1.23 11.38 2.88
C ILE A 52 -1.81 10.51 1.77
N ILE A 53 -3.13 10.25 1.83
CA ILE A 53 -3.90 9.68 0.73
C ILE A 53 -4.46 10.84 -0.09
N LEU A 54 -4.11 10.88 -1.38
CA LEU A 54 -4.70 11.81 -2.33
C LEU A 54 -5.79 11.07 -3.11
N ALA A 55 -7.00 11.64 -3.13
CA ALA A 55 -8.17 11.00 -3.70
C ALA A 55 -8.97 11.98 -4.58
N PRO A 56 -9.56 11.50 -5.70
CA PRO A 56 -10.55 12.26 -6.45
C PRO A 56 -11.74 12.71 -5.60
N LEU A 57 -12.43 13.79 -6.03
CA LEU A 57 -13.58 14.38 -5.32
C LEU A 57 -14.69 13.37 -4.97
N SER A 58 -14.91 12.38 -5.82
CA SER A 58 -16.00 11.41 -5.69
C SER A 58 -15.56 10.07 -5.10
N THR A 59 -14.39 9.99 -4.47
CA THR A 59 -13.92 8.74 -3.86
C THR A 59 -14.76 8.40 -2.62
N PRO A 60 -15.26 7.16 -2.49
CA PRO A 60 -16.01 6.75 -1.30
C PRO A 60 -15.20 6.95 -0.01
N ALA A 61 -15.81 7.59 0.99
CA ALA A 61 -15.13 7.99 2.23
C ALA A 61 -14.49 6.81 2.97
N HIS A 62 -15.14 5.64 3.00
CA HIS A 62 -14.63 4.45 3.67
C HIS A 62 -13.32 3.92 3.06
N ILE A 63 -13.05 4.17 1.77
CA ILE A 63 -11.82 3.73 1.11
C ILE A 63 -10.63 4.60 1.55
N ILE A 64 -10.87 5.89 1.79
CA ILE A 64 -9.81 6.87 2.09
C ILE A 64 -9.68 7.19 3.59
N GLU A 65 -10.45 6.50 4.43
CA GLU A 65 -10.40 6.64 5.88
C GLU A 65 -9.00 6.33 6.44
N SER A 66 -8.32 5.33 5.86
CA SER A 66 -6.96 4.96 6.24
C SER A 66 -6.24 4.20 5.13
N SER A 67 -4.91 4.11 5.22
CA SER A 67 -4.13 3.24 4.33
C SER A 67 -4.59 1.78 4.45
N SER A 68 -4.97 1.33 5.65
CA SER A 68 -5.49 -0.02 5.84
C SER A 68 -6.74 -0.27 4.99
N ALA A 69 -7.72 0.64 5.07
CA ALA A 69 -8.96 0.52 4.33
C ALA A 69 -8.72 0.55 2.80
N LEU A 70 -7.93 1.52 2.32
CA LEU A 70 -7.61 1.65 0.90
C LEU A 70 -6.98 0.39 0.34
N TRP A 71 -5.92 -0.10 0.97
CA TRP A 71 -5.09 -1.14 0.39
C TRP A 71 -5.65 -2.55 0.59
N ASN A 72 -6.45 -2.77 1.64
CA ASN A 72 -7.25 -3.99 1.74
C ASN A 72 -8.38 -4.01 0.71
N GLU A 73 -9.03 -2.88 0.43
CA GLU A 73 -10.04 -2.82 -0.63
C GLU A 73 -9.43 -3.13 -2.00
N VAL A 74 -8.24 -2.60 -2.30
CA VAL A 74 -7.48 -2.94 -3.53
C VAL A 74 -7.17 -4.44 -3.61
N GLU A 75 -6.62 -5.05 -2.55
CA GLU A 75 -6.35 -6.49 -2.52
C GLU A 75 -7.65 -7.32 -2.64
N ARG A 76 -8.77 -6.83 -2.11
CA ARG A 76 -10.07 -7.51 -2.18
C ARG A 76 -10.66 -7.50 -3.60
N VAL A 77 -10.55 -6.38 -4.32
CA VAL A 77 -11.16 -6.25 -5.66
C VAL A 77 -10.34 -6.92 -6.76
N GLU A 78 -9.02 -7.06 -6.59
CA GLU A 78 -8.18 -7.81 -7.53
C GLU A 78 -8.41 -9.31 -7.36
N ARG A 79 -8.93 -9.96 -8.40
CA ARG A 79 -9.36 -11.36 -8.38
C ARG A 79 -8.31 -12.33 -8.91
N GLN A 80 -7.32 -11.83 -9.66
CA GLN A 80 -6.33 -12.69 -10.27
C GLN A 80 -5.23 -13.04 -9.27
N ASN A 81 -4.84 -14.33 -9.25
CA ASN A 81 -3.73 -14.80 -8.40
C ASN A 81 -2.39 -14.18 -8.81
N ASN A 82 -2.23 -13.77 -10.07
CA ASN A 82 -1.06 -13.05 -10.60
C ASN A 82 -1.35 -11.56 -10.84
N GLY A 83 -2.40 -11.02 -10.21
CA GLY A 83 -2.81 -9.62 -10.35
C GLY A 83 -1.72 -8.61 -9.94
N GLN A 84 -1.89 -7.38 -10.43
CA GLN A 84 -0.99 -6.26 -10.18
C GLN A 84 -1.74 -5.19 -9.39
N THR A 85 -1.44 -5.04 -8.10
CA THR A 85 -2.31 -4.28 -7.18
C THR A 85 -1.91 -2.83 -7.01
N ALA A 86 -0.65 -2.46 -7.30
CA ALA A 86 -0.18 -1.07 -7.20
C ALA A 86 1.06 -0.80 -8.07
N ARG A 87 1.41 0.50 -8.20
CA ARG A 87 2.69 0.98 -8.73
C ARG A 87 3.39 1.85 -7.67
N TYR A 88 4.72 1.77 -7.58
CA TYR A 88 5.52 2.48 -6.55
C TYR A 88 6.92 2.82 -7.04
#